data_AF-A0A4R3MXV2-F1
#
_entry.id   AF-A0A4R3MXV2-F1
#
_cell.length_a   1.000
_cell.length_b   1.000
_cell.length_c   1.000
_cell.angle_alpha   90.00
_cell.angle_beta   90.00
_cell.angle_gamma   90.00
#
_symmetry.space_group_name_H-M   'P 1'
#
loop_
_entity.id
_entity.type
_entity.pdbx_description
1 polymer ?
#
loop_
_entity_poly.entity_id
_entity_poly.type
_entity_poly.pdbx_seq_one_letter_code
_entity_poly.pdbx_strand_id
1 'polypeptide(L)'
;MSEPAEQLAFRVPAGTRERIRTVAREGESMTATVLRGLAALEGQSAAHDAEPGQPLADERLADLERRVSLLEGQAPAMESEGQDYPPLARDMALGMRARGCPPAEIRAALVKVCGKSPSAAHLARALRRWAGQD
;
A
#
# COMPACT_ATOMS: atom_id res chain seq x y z
N MET A 1 22.81 -45.49 16.34
CA MET A 1 21.47 -45.71 15.74
C MET A 1 21.47 -44.91 14.45
N SER A 2 21.46 -45.56 13.28
CA SER A 2 21.42 -44.84 12.00
C SER A 2 20.01 -44.31 11.77
N GLU A 3 19.88 -43.02 11.51
CA GLU A 3 18.59 -42.40 11.17
C GLU A 3 18.04 -43.04 9.87
N PRO A 4 16.71 -43.25 9.77
CA PRO A 4 16.10 -43.76 8.56
C PRO A 4 16.32 -42.75 7.43
N ALA A 5 17.00 -43.18 6.36
CA ALA A 5 17.18 -42.34 5.19
C ALA A 5 15.81 -41.98 4.58
N GLU A 6 15.47 -40.69 4.60
CA GLU A 6 14.24 -40.19 4.00
C GLU A 6 14.24 -40.50 2.50
N GLN A 7 13.23 -41.23 2.03
CA GLN A 7 13.06 -41.55 0.62
C GLN A 7 12.28 -40.44 -0.08
N LEU A 8 12.94 -39.72 -0.98
CA LEU A 8 12.32 -38.70 -1.82
C LEU A 8 11.84 -39.32 -3.14
N ALA A 9 10.53 -39.28 -3.38
CA ALA A 9 9.92 -39.71 -4.63
C ALA A 9 9.08 -38.58 -5.22
N PHE A 10 9.43 -38.11 -6.42
CA PHE A 10 8.68 -37.09 -7.14
C PHE A 10 8.60 -37.41 -8.62
N ARG A 11 7.51 -37.00 -9.25
CA ARG A 11 7.32 -37.12 -10.70
C ARG A 11 7.84 -35.86 -11.37
N VAL A 12 8.53 -36.04 -12.48
CA VAL A 12 9.03 -34.94 -13.29
C VAL A 12 8.49 -35.02 -14.72
N PRO A 13 8.24 -33.89 -15.38
CA PRO A 13 7.91 -33.86 -16.80
C PRO A 13 9.01 -34.48 -17.66
N ALA A 14 8.64 -34.95 -18.85
CA ALA A 14 9.59 -35.48 -19.84
C ALA A 14 10.73 -34.46 -20.12
N GLY A 15 11.96 -34.95 -20.29
CA GLY A 15 13.15 -34.13 -20.51
C GLY A 15 13.74 -33.48 -19.25
N THR A 16 13.06 -33.55 -18.09
CA THR A 16 13.59 -32.95 -16.86
C THR A 16 14.75 -33.74 -16.28
N ARG A 17 14.75 -35.06 -16.39
CA ARG A 17 15.86 -35.91 -15.92
C ARG A 17 17.14 -35.62 -16.70
N GLU A 18 17.02 -35.44 -18.01
CA GLU A 18 18.12 -35.10 -18.90
C GLU A 18 18.71 -33.75 -18.52
N ARG A 19 17.86 -32.73 -18.30
CA ARG A 19 18.29 -31.41 -17.82
C ARG A 19 19.02 -31.49 -16.48
N ILE A 20 18.53 -32.27 -15.51
CA ILE A 20 19.21 -32.44 -14.22
C ILE A 20 20.60 -33.07 -14.41
N ARG A 21 20.74 -34.06 -15.30
CA ARG A 21 22.05 -34.67 -15.61
C ARG A 21 23.03 -33.67 -16.22
N THR A 22 22.57 -32.71 -17.04
CA THR A 22 23.48 -31.71 -17.64
C THR A 22 24.17 -30.81 -16.63
N VAL A 23 23.60 -30.65 -15.43
CA VAL A 23 24.16 -29.81 -14.35
C VAL A 23 24.75 -30.64 -13.22
N ALA A 24 24.76 -31.97 -13.35
CA ALA A 24 25.33 -32.89 -12.38
C ALA A 24 26.87 -32.90 -12.49
N ARG A 25 27.55 -32.98 -11.35
CA ARG A 25 29.00 -33.19 -11.29
C ARG A 25 29.34 -34.64 -11.64
N GLU A 26 30.60 -34.90 -11.98
CA GLU A 26 31.06 -36.27 -12.25
C GLU A 26 30.86 -37.16 -11.00
N GLY A 27 30.17 -38.29 -11.19
CA GLY A 27 29.80 -39.20 -10.10
C GLY A 27 28.67 -38.72 -9.19
N GLU A 28 28.06 -37.56 -9.45
CA GLU A 28 26.95 -37.03 -8.63
C GLU A 28 25.63 -37.77 -8.94
N SER A 29 24.94 -38.23 -7.90
CA SER A 29 23.62 -38.83 -8.05
C SER A 29 22.57 -37.76 -8.34
N MET A 30 21.50 -38.13 -9.05
CA MET A 30 20.40 -37.20 -9.37
C MET A 30 19.80 -36.56 -8.11
N THR A 31 19.68 -37.33 -7.03
CA THR A 31 19.20 -36.83 -5.73
C THR A 31 20.16 -35.79 -5.15
N ALA A 32 21.48 -36.04 -5.20
CA ALA A 32 22.47 -35.09 -4.72
C ALA A 32 22.43 -33.77 -5.53
N THR A 33 22.26 -33.85 -6.85
CA THR A 33 22.10 -32.66 -7.70
C THR A 33 20.85 -31.86 -7.32
N VAL A 34 19.72 -32.53 -7.04
CA VAL A 34 18.47 -31.87 -6.63
C VAL A 34 18.60 -31.22 -5.26
N LEU A 35 19.17 -31.94 -4.28
CA LEU A 35 19.41 -31.41 -2.93
C LEU A 35 20.36 -30.21 -2.96
N ARG A 36 21.41 -30.26 -3.80
CA ARG A 36 22.30 -29.11 -4.04
C ARG A 36 21.56 -27.92 -4.63
N GLY A 37 20.64 -28.17 -5.57
CA GLY A 37 19.77 -27.13 -6.13
C GLY A 37 18.86 -26.50 -5.07
N LEU A 38 18.24 -27.32 -4.22
CA LEU A 38 17.40 -26.85 -3.11
C LEU A 38 18.21 -26.03 -2.10
N ALA A 39 19.38 -26.52 -1.67
CA ALA A 39 20.26 -25.78 -0.78
C ALA A 39 20.71 -24.43 -1.37
N ALA A 40 20.92 -24.37 -2.69
CA ALA A 40 21.23 -23.12 -3.37
C ALA A 40 20.03 -22.15 -3.40
N LEU A 41 18.80 -22.65 -3.53
CA LEU A 41 17.58 -21.83 -3.47
C LEU A 41 17.29 -21.35 -2.03
N GLU A 42 17.49 -22.21 -1.03
CA GLU A 42 17.36 -21.84 0.39
C GLU A 42 18.42 -20.81 0.79
N GLY A 43 19.67 -21.00 0.36
CA GLY A 43 20.74 -20.02 0.53
C GLY A 43 20.47 -18.71 -0.20
N GLN A 44 19.79 -18.74 -1.35
CA GLN A 44 19.32 -17.54 -2.04
C GLN A 44 18.16 -16.87 -1.30
N SER A 45 17.25 -17.61 -0.67
CA SER A 45 16.20 -17.03 0.17
C SER A 45 16.80 -16.33 1.39
N ALA A 46 17.79 -16.95 2.04
CA ALA A 46 18.54 -16.32 3.13
C ALA A 46 19.35 -15.11 2.67
N ALA A 47 19.87 -15.10 1.44
CA ALA A 47 20.54 -13.94 0.85
C ALA A 47 19.57 -12.85 0.36
N HIS A 48 18.34 -13.20 -0.01
CA HIS A 48 17.30 -12.23 -0.39
C HIS A 48 16.76 -11.51 0.85
N ASP A 49 16.74 -12.17 2.01
CA ASP A 49 16.49 -11.55 3.31
C ASP A 49 17.73 -10.83 3.89
N ALA A 50 18.93 -11.14 3.39
CA ALA A 50 20.20 -10.54 3.81
C ALA A 50 20.86 -9.70 2.71
N GLU A 51 20.06 -8.90 2.00
CA GLU A 51 20.58 -7.79 1.19
C GLU A 51 21.39 -6.84 2.11
N PRO A 52 22.68 -6.59 1.85
CA PRO A 52 23.51 -5.72 2.68
C PRO A 52 23.04 -4.28 2.47
N GLY A 53 22.27 -3.77 3.43
CA GLY A 53 21.64 -2.46 3.36
C GLY A 53 20.12 -2.46 3.56
N GLN A 54 19.48 -3.61 3.77
CA GLN A 54 18.15 -3.62 4.37
C GLN A 54 18.28 -3.40 5.87
N PRO A 55 17.70 -2.31 6.42
CA PRO A 55 17.63 -2.15 7.87
C PRO A 55 16.91 -3.37 8.44
N LEU A 56 17.38 -3.87 9.59
CA LEU A 56 16.69 -4.93 10.34
C LEU A 56 15.20 -4.61 10.42
N ALA A 57 14.33 -5.62 10.44
CA ALA A 57 12.87 -5.40 10.45
C ALA A 57 12.44 -4.34 11.48
N ASP A 58 13.14 -4.27 12.62
CA ASP A 58 12.95 -3.28 13.68
C ASP A 58 13.40 -1.86 13.29
N GLU A 59 14.48 -1.71 12.53
CA GLU A 59 14.94 -0.41 11.99
C GLU A 59 14.01 0.08 10.87
N ARG A 60 13.47 -0.83 10.06
CA ARG A 60 12.41 -0.51 9.08
C ARG A 60 11.12 -0.13 9.77
N LEU A 61 10.77 -0.80 10.87
CA LEU A 61 9.61 -0.44 11.69
C LEU A 61 9.81 0.95 12.28
N ALA A 62 10.97 1.24 12.86
CA ALA A 62 11.29 2.54 13.43
C ALA A 62 11.38 3.66 12.36
N ASP A 63 11.89 3.37 11.16
CA ASP A 63 11.86 4.31 10.04
C ASP A 63 10.43 4.55 9.54
N LEU A 64 9.62 3.50 9.44
CA LEU A 64 8.21 3.61 9.08
C LEU A 64 7.42 4.39 10.14
N GLU A 65 7.61 4.12 11.43
CA GLU A 65 7.00 4.85 12.53
C GLU A 65 7.45 6.30 12.57
N ARG A 66 8.74 6.58 12.29
CA ARG A 66 9.25 7.94 12.18
C ARG A 66 8.67 8.65 10.97
N ARG A 67 8.55 7.98 9.82
CA ARG A 67 7.93 8.52 8.61
C ARG A 67 6.44 8.72 8.78
N VAL A 68 5.74 7.83 9.47
CA VAL A 68 4.34 8.00 9.85
C VAL A 68 4.19 9.17 10.81
N SER A 69 4.99 9.26 11.88
CA SER A 69 4.97 10.40 12.80
C SER A 69 5.32 11.72 12.10
N LEU A 70 6.23 11.68 11.13
CA LEU A 70 6.59 12.83 10.31
C LEU A 70 5.53 13.13 9.25
N LEU A 71 4.73 12.16 8.77
CA LEU A 71 3.57 12.37 7.90
C LEU A 71 2.28 12.68 8.66
N GLU A 72 2.23 12.42 9.96
CA GLU A 72 1.17 12.84 10.86
C GLU A 72 1.49 14.24 11.41
N GLY A 73 2.77 14.55 11.65
CA GLY A 73 3.26 15.88 12.03
C GLY A 73 3.45 16.84 10.85
N GLN A 74 3.84 16.32 9.68
CA GLN A 74 3.75 16.94 8.35
C GLN A 74 2.60 16.32 7.57
N ALA A 75 1.54 15.89 8.26
CA ALA A 75 0.27 15.99 7.60
C ALA A 75 0.29 17.44 7.11
N PRO A 76 0.19 17.71 5.79
CA PRO A 76 -0.33 19.01 5.44
C PRO A 76 -1.55 19.13 6.35
N ALA A 77 -1.83 20.32 6.88
CA ALA A 77 -3.23 20.63 7.07
C ALA A 77 -3.88 20.16 5.76
N MET A 78 -4.46 18.94 5.75
CA MET A 78 -5.22 18.39 4.65
C MET A 78 -6.21 19.48 4.58
N GLU A 79 -6.00 20.36 3.59
CA GLU A 79 -6.35 21.75 3.74
C GLU A 79 -7.73 21.72 4.30
N SER A 80 -7.86 22.37 5.44
CA SER A 80 -9.18 22.63 5.91
C SER A 80 -9.77 23.61 4.89
N GLU A 81 -10.08 23.12 3.68
CA GLU A 81 -11.07 23.63 2.74
C GLU A 81 -12.46 23.61 3.43
N GLY A 82 -12.51 23.11 4.68
CA GLY A 82 -13.56 23.31 5.66
C GLY A 82 -13.37 24.37 6.72
N GLN A 83 -12.25 25.09 6.81
CA GLN A 83 -12.08 26.18 7.78
C GLN A 83 -12.33 27.53 7.12
N ASP A 84 -13.26 28.22 7.77
CA ASP A 84 -13.72 29.59 7.56
C ASP A 84 -14.52 29.85 6.29
N TYR A 85 -15.62 29.10 6.13
CA TYR A 85 -16.81 29.69 5.53
C TYR A 85 -17.61 30.37 6.66
N PRO A 86 -17.94 31.67 6.54
CA PRO A 86 -18.80 32.34 7.51
C PRO A 86 -20.11 31.56 7.71
N PRO A 87 -20.71 31.54 8.92
CA PRO A 87 -21.98 30.88 9.19
C PRO A 87 -23.05 31.21 8.13
N LEU A 88 -23.19 32.49 7.79
CA LEU A 88 -24.11 32.98 6.75
C LEU A 88 -23.90 32.30 5.38
N ALA A 89 -22.66 32.04 4.99
CA ALA A 89 -22.34 31.41 3.70
C ALA A 89 -22.65 29.90 3.72
N ARG A 90 -22.48 29.23 4.87
CA ARG A 90 -22.85 27.83 5.07
C ARG A 90 -24.37 27.67 5.02
N ASP A 91 -25.11 28.52 5.74
CA ASP A 91 -26.58 28.50 5.79
C ASP A 91 -27.17 28.77 4.40
N MET A 92 -26.60 29.73 3.67
CA MET A 92 -26.98 30.00 2.28
C MET A 92 -26.77 28.77 1.39
N ALA A 93 -25.62 28.10 1.48
CA ALA A 93 -25.31 26.92 0.67
C ALA A 93 -26.21 25.73 1.01
N LEU A 94 -26.53 25.53 2.29
CA LEU A 94 -27.49 24.52 2.76
C LEU A 94 -28.91 24.84 2.29
N GLY A 95 -29.34 26.10 2.35
CA GLY A 95 -30.63 26.55 1.85
C GLY A 95 -30.78 26.43 0.32
N MET A 96 -29.71 26.68 -0.44
CA MET A 96 -29.68 26.41 -1.88
C MET A 96 -29.78 24.90 -2.18
N ARG A 97 -29.09 24.07 -1.40
CA ARG A 97 -29.20 22.60 -1.53
C ARG A 97 -30.63 22.11 -1.23
N ALA A 98 -31.26 22.62 -0.17
CA ALA A 98 -32.63 22.26 0.20
C ALA A 98 -33.66 22.65 -0.89
N ARG A 99 -33.39 23.72 -1.63
CA ARG A 99 -34.20 24.16 -2.78
C ARG A 99 -33.90 23.39 -4.08
N GLY A 100 -32.98 22.43 -4.05
CA GLY A 100 -32.62 21.62 -5.23
C GLY A 100 -31.71 22.33 -6.23
N CYS A 101 -31.03 23.42 -5.84
CA CYS A 101 -30.09 24.09 -6.74
C CYS A 101 -28.94 23.16 -7.15
N PRO A 102 -28.49 23.21 -8.41
CA PRO A 102 -27.40 22.38 -8.88
C PRO A 102 -26.08 22.73 -8.18
N PRO A 103 -25.17 21.77 -7.99
CA PRO A 103 -23.89 21.99 -7.31
C PRO A 103 -23.05 23.13 -7.91
N ALA A 104 -23.13 23.36 -9.22
CA ALA A 104 -22.41 24.45 -9.89
C ALA A 104 -22.89 25.84 -9.43
N GLU A 105 -24.20 26.02 -9.23
CA GLU A 105 -24.78 27.28 -8.75
C GLU A 105 -24.43 27.54 -7.28
N ILE A 106 -24.43 26.51 -6.44
CA ILE A 106 -24.00 26.61 -5.04
C ILE A 106 -22.55 27.07 -4.97
N ARG A 107 -21.67 26.52 -5.82
CA ARG A 107 -20.27 26.96 -5.93
C ARG A 107 -20.16 28.40 -6.40
N ALA A 108 -20.90 28.79 -7.44
CA ALA A 108 -20.89 30.16 -7.94
C ALA A 108 -21.33 31.17 -6.87
N ALA A 109 -22.37 30.83 -6.08
CA ALA A 109 -22.81 31.64 -4.96
C ALA A 109 -21.75 31.74 -3.85
N LEU A 110 -21.07 30.64 -3.52
CA LEU A 110 -19.97 30.64 -2.56
C LEU A 110 -18.77 31.49 -3.02
N VAL A 111 -18.38 31.41 -4.31
CA VAL A 111 -17.35 32.30 -4.86
C VAL A 111 -17.78 33.76 -4.79
N LYS A 112 -19.05 34.06 -5.06
CA LYS A 112 -19.55 35.45 -5.02
C LYS A 112 -19.53 36.04 -3.61
N VAL A 113 -19.83 35.25 -2.59
CA VAL A 113 -19.92 35.72 -1.20
C VAL A 113 -18.58 35.67 -0.48
N CYS A 114 -17.77 34.64 -0.73
CA CYS A 114 -16.55 34.36 0.01
C CYS A 114 -15.27 34.49 -0.81
N GLY A 115 -15.35 34.73 -2.12
CA GLY A 115 -14.21 34.70 -3.04
C GLY A 115 -13.62 33.30 -3.27
N LYS A 116 -14.16 32.28 -2.60
CA LYS A 116 -13.69 30.88 -2.63
C LYS A 116 -14.86 29.91 -2.65
N SER A 117 -14.68 28.76 -3.27
CA SER A 117 -15.65 27.65 -3.28
C SER A 117 -14.92 26.31 -3.14
N PRO A 118 -15.54 25.30 -2.47
CA PRO A 118 -15.01 23.95 -2.47
C PRO A 118 -14.97 23.39 -3.90
N SER A 119 -14.03 22.47 -4.15
CA SER A 119 -13.96 21.75 -5.42
C SER A 119 -15.25 20.96 -5.69
N ALA A 120 -15.50 20.64 -6.96
CA ALA A 120 -16.69 19.88 -7.35
C ALA A 120 -16.81 18.52 -6.65
N ALA A 121 -15.68 17.85 -6.43
CA ALA A 121 -15.60 16.57 -5.73
C ALA A 121 -15.83 16.71 -4.21
N HIS A 122 -15.51 17.87 -3.63
CA HIS A 122 -15.57 18.10 -2.18
C HIS A 122 -16.84 18.80 -1.71
N LEU A 123 -17.61 19.45 -2.59
CA LEU A 123 -18.83 20.18 -2.21
C LEU A 123 -19.87 19.29 -1.51
N ALA A 124 -20.12 18.09 -2.01
CA ALA A 124 -21.09 17.18 -1.40
C ALA A 124 -20.68 16.75 0.02
N ARG A 125 -19.38 16.58 0.25
CA ARG A 125 -18.81 16.27 1.57
C ARG A 125 -18.91 17.48 2.50
N ALA A 126 -18.61 18.68 2.00
CA ALA A 126 -18.72 19.93 2.75
C ALA A 126 -20.17 20.20 3.21
N LEU A 127 -21.15 20.05 2.31
CA LEU A 127 -22.57 20.26 2.61
C LEU A 127 -23.10 19.23 3.62
N ARG A 128 -22.64 17.97 3.59
CA ARG A 128 -23.00 16.98 4.62
C ARG A 128 -22.42 17.33 5.99
N ARG A 129 -21.17 17.78 6.02
CA ARG A 129 -20.53 18.20 7.28
C ARG A 129 -21.22 19.41 7.89
N TRP A 130 -21.56 20.43 7.10
CA TRP A 130 -22.24 21.62 7.61
C TRP A 130 -23.66 21.32 8.09
N ALA A 131 -24.37 20.39 7.45
CA ALA A 131 -25.70 19.98 7.89
C ALA A 131 -25.72 19.18 9.21
N GLY A 132 -24.59 18.63 9.65
CA GLY A 132 -24.47 17.89 10.91
C GLY A 132 -23.71 18.65 12.00
N GLN A 133 -23.42 19.93 11.78
CA GLN A 133 -22.79 20.84 12.75
C GLN A 133 -23.81 21.76 13.45
N ASP A 134 -25.10 21.64 13.10
CA ASP A 134 -26.24 22.24 13.79
C ASP A 134 -26.84 21.26 14.82
#